data_AF-A0A348DG29-F1
#
_entry.id   AF-A0A348DG29-F1
#
_cell.length_a   1.000
_cell.length_b   1.000
_cell.length_c   1.000
_cell.angle_alpha   90.00
_cell.angle_beta   90.00
_cell.angle_gamma   90.00
#
_symmetry.space_group_name_H-M   'P 1'
#
loop_
_entity.id
_entity.type
_entity.pdbx_description
1 polymer ?
#
loop_
_entity_poly.entity_id
_entity_poly.type
_entity_poly.pdbx_seq_one_letter_code
_entity_poly.pdbx_strand_id
1 'polypeptide(L)'
;MMLAQMSCTELSEWEQFYDVEYFQTDLIDTHFSCLSHHITDMVCKDHGLTPADFSLLNPQTRPEPDTETSDEAMMLAAEGITGGIRYGPGGG
;
A
#
# COMPACT_ATOMS: atom_id res chain seq x y z
N MET A 1 -11.17 -14.55 17.05
CA MET A 1 -11.66 -15.94 16.88
C MET A 1 -10.78 -16.58 15.82
N MET A 2 -9.62 -17.13 16.22
CA MET A 2 -8.71 -17.80 15.27
C MET A 2 -7.97 -18.93 16.00
N LEU A 3 -7.41 -18.64 17.18
CA LEU A 3 -6.73 -19.63 18.03
C LEU A 3 -7.63 -20.77 18.55
N ALA A 4 -8.93 -20.52 18.77
CA ALA A 4 -9.84 -21.52 19.34
C ALA A 4 -10.30 -22.62 18.36
N GLN A 5 -10.03 -22.45 17.06
CA GLN A 5 -10.41 -23.39 15.99
C GLN A 5 -9.22 -24.17 15.42
N MET A 6 -7.99 -23.88 15.83
CA MET A 6 -6.79 -24.52 15.30
C MET A 6 -6.58 -25.90 15.92
N SER A 7 -6.07 -26.83 15.10
CA SER A 7 -5.61 -28.12 15.60
C SER A 7 -4.29 -27.99 16.38
N CYS A 8 -4.02 -28.90 17.31
CA CYS A 8 -2.76 -28.86 18.09
C CYS A 8 -1.51 -28.97 17.19
N THR A 9 -1.60 -29.69 16.07
CA THR A 9 -0.52 -29.81 15.09
C THR A 9 -0.28 -28.50 14.36
N GLU A 10 -1.35 -27.84 13.94
CA GLU A 10 -1.27 -26.52 13.32
C GLU A 10 -0.62 -25.51 14.27
N LEU A 11 -1.04 -25.47 15.55
CA LEU A 11 -0.43 -24.60 16.55
C LEU A 11 1.09 -24.86 16.71
N SER A 12 1.51 -26.12 16.69
CA SER A 12 2.93 -26.50 16.75
C SER A 12 3.72 -26.09 15.50
N GLU A 13 3.09 -26.09 14.32
CA GLU A 13 3.70 -25.60 13.09
C GLU A 13 3.94 -24.08 13.15
N TRP A 14 3.00 -23.31 13.70
CA TRP A 14 3.18 -21.88 13.92
C TRP A 14 4.30 -21.58 14.94
N GLU A 15 4.42 -22.39 15.99
CA GLU A 15 5.53 -22.29 16.95
C GLU A 15 6.89 -22.42 16.24
N GLN A 16 7.06 -23.43 15.38
CA GLN A 16 8.29 -23.63 14.61
C GLN A 16 8.52 -22.52 13.59
N PHE A 17 7.45 -22.03 12.96
CA PHE A 17 7.53 -20.96 11.97
C PHE A 17 8.01 -19.64 12.60
N TYR A 18 7.46 -19.25 13.75
CA TYR A 18 7.84 -18.01 14.44
C TYR A 18 9.19 -18.09 15.18
N ASP A 19 9.77 -19.28 15.32
CA ASP A 19 11.15 -19.43 15.78
C ASP A 19 12.16 -18.91 14.75
N VAL A 20 11.78 -18.88 13.47
CA VAL A 20 12.62 -18.42 12.36
C VAL A 20 12.17 -17.05 11.84
N GLU A 21 10.86 -16.89 11.61
CA GLU A 21 10.28 -15.68 11.02
C GLU A 21 9.58 -14.86 12.12
N TYR A 22 10.32 -14.00 12.81
CA TYR A 22 9.73 -13.12 13.82
C TYR A 22 8.82 -12.08 13.18
N PHE A 23 7.79 -11.63 13.91
CA PHE A 23 6.91 -10.48 13.54
C PHE A 23 7.64 -9.13 13.43
N GLN A 24 8.96 -9.15 13.25
CA GLN A 24 9.82 -7.98 13.24
C GLN A 24 9.46 -7.05 12.08
N THR A 25 9.10 -7.58 10.92
CA THR A 25 8.79 -6.77 9.73
C THR A 25 7.53 -5.94 9.93
N ASP A 26 6.44 -6.55 10.42
CA ASP A 26 5.18 -5.84 10.73
C ASP A 26 5.35 -4.84 11.88
N LEU A 27 6.14 -5.20 12.90
CA LEU A 27 6.42 -4.34 14.04
C LEU A 27 7.25 -3.11 13.62
N ILE A 28 8.29 -3.32 12.82
CA ILE A 28 9.13 -2.24 12.27
C ILE A 28 8.28 -1.32 11.40
N ASP A 29 7.44 -1.88 10.54
CA ASP A 29 6.57 -1.09 9.67
C ASP A 29 5.60 -0.22 10.47
N THR A 30 5.01 -0.78 11.53
CA THR A 30 4.15 -0.03 12.45
C THR A 30 4.90 1.11 13.13
N HIS A 31 6.12 0.86 13.62
CA HIS A 31 6.94 1.90 14.24
C HIS A 31 7.36 3.00 13.25
N PHE A 32 7.77 2.61 12.04
CA PHE A 32 8.10 3.52 10.96
C PHE A 32 6.90 4.41 10.58
N SER A 33 5.74 3.79 10.44
CA SER A 33 4.48 4.45 10.11
C SER A 33 4.08 5.50 11.14
N CYS A 34 4.11 5.12 12.43
CA CYS A 34 3.81 6.02 13.54
C CYS A 34 4.79 7.19 13.61
N LEU A 35 6.09 6.92 13.46
CA LEU A 35 7.11 7.97 13.49
C LEU A 35 6.93 8.96 12.34
N SER A 36 6.72 8.46 11.12
CA SER A 36 6.53 9.29 9.92
C SER A 36 5.28 10.16 10.00
N HIS A 37 4.18 9.60 10.51
CA HIS A 37 2.98 10.36 10.81
C HIS A 37 3.23 11.47 11.82
N HIS A 38 3.95 11.20 12.91
CA HIS A 38 4.21 12.21 13.94
C HIS A 38 5.10 13.35 13.43
N ILE A 39 6.10 13.04 12.60
CA ILE A 39 6.90 14.06 11.91
C ILE A 39 6.00 14.92 11.01
N THR A 40 5.08 14.30 10.29
CA THR A 40 4.15 15.00 9.39
C THR A 40 3.20 15.90 10.17
N ASP A 41 2.69 15.44 11.31
CA ASP A 41 1.81 16.22 12.20
C ASP A 41 2.53 17.44 12.80
N MET A 42 3.84 17.33 13.07
CA MET A 42 4.64 18.47 13.53
C MET A 42 4.92 19.51 12.42
N VAL A 43 5.12 19.06 11.18
CA VAL A 43 5.53 19.92 10.06
C VAL A 43 4.32 20.52 9.34
N CYS A 44 3.24 19.77 9.23
CA CYS A 44 2.03 20.12 8.47
C CYS A 44 0.83 20.20 9.41
N LYS A 45 0.11 21.32 9.39
CA LYS A 45 -1.20 21.41 10.05
C LYS A 45 -2.28 20.81 9.14
N ASP A 46 -3.18 20.03 9.72
CA ASP A 46 -4.39 19.49 9.07
C ASP A 46 -4.14 18.67 7.78
N HIS A 47 -3.21 17.71 7.84
CA HIS A 47 -2.88 16.86 6.69
C HIS A 47 -3.90 15.74 6.39
N GLY A 48 -4.80 15.40 7.32
CA GLY A 48 -5.82 14.36 7.12
C GLY A 48 -5.25 12.97 6.79
N LEU A 49 -4.00 12.74 7.20
CA LEU A 49 -3.30 11.46 7.07
C LEU A 49 -3.38 10.72 8.40
N THR A 50 -3.30 9.42 8.32
CA THR A 50 -3.26 8.50 9.45
C THR A 50 -1.93 7.76 9.43
N PRO A 51 -1.48 7.15 10.55
CA PRO A 51 -0.27 6.35 10.56
C PRO A 51 -0.27 5.26 9.47
N ALA A 52 -1.42 4.67 9.17
CA ALA A 52 -1.54 3.62 8.19
C ALA A 52 -1.28 4.09 6.73
N ASP A 53 -1.35 5.39 6.45
CA ASP A 53 -0.95 5.94 5.14
C ASP A 53 0.58 5.84 4.91
N PHE A 54 1.37 5.63 5.97
CA PHE A 54 2.83 5.47 5.91
C PHE A 54 3.28 4.01 5.98
N SER A 55 2.35 3.06 6.10
CA SER A 55 2.65 1.62 6.16
C SER A 55 3.10 1.10 4.81
N LEU A 56 4.26 0.44 4.78
CA LEU A 56 4.85 -0.17 3.59
C LEU A 56 4.24 -1.55 3.32
N LEU A 57 3.87 -2.28 4.38
CA LEU A 57 3.39 -3.65 4.28
C LEU A 57 1.88 -3.74 4.14
N ASN A 58 1.14 -2.75 4.67
CA ASN A 58 -0.30 -2.67 4.59
C ASN A 58 -0.75 -1.29 4.08
N PRO A 59 -0.51 -0.99 2.79
CA PRO A 59 -0.88 0.28 2.22
C PRO A 59 -2.40 0.47 2.28
N GLN A 60 -2.84 1.53 2.95
CA GLN A 60 -4.25 1.94 2.91
C GLN A 60 -4.60 2.28 1.46
N THR A 61 -5.36 1.41 0.80
CA THR A 61 -5.97 1.76 -0.48
C THR A 61 -7.08 2.76 -0.17
N ARG A 62 -6.73 4.05 -0.19
CA ARG A 62 -7.74 5.10 -0.20
C ARG A 62 -8.57 4.84 -1.46
N PRO A 63 -9.92 4.84 -1.38
CA PRO A 63 -10.72 4.87 -2.58
C PRO A 63 -10.18 6.06 -3.38
N GLU A 64 -9.64 5.79 -4.56
CA GLU A 64 -9.47 6.86 -5.55
C GLU A 64 -10.80 7.60 -5.53
N PRO A 65 -10.81 8.94 -5.37
CA PRO A 65 -12.06 9.65 -5.45
C PRO A 65 -12.74 9.16 -6.73
N ASP A 66 -14.03 8.81 -6.65
CA ASP A 66 -14.91 8.54 -7.80
C ASP A 66 -14.98 9.80 -8.66
N THR A 67 -13.83 10.20 -9.19
CA THR A 67 -13.68 11.03 -10.34
C THR A 67 -14.07 10.07 -11.43
N GLU A 68 -15.34 10.16 -11.84
CA GLU A 68 -15.69 9.85 -13.21
C GLU A 68 -14.52 10.40 -14.03
N THR A 69 -13.74 9.49 -14.62
CA THR A 69 -12.59 9.86 -15.44
C THR A 69 -13.19 10.47 -16.69
N SER A 70 -13.56 11.74 -16.57
CA SER A 70 -14.14 12.53 -17.63
C SER A 70 -13.19 12.43 -18.82
N ASP A 71 -13.74 12.27 -20.02
CA ASP A 71 -12.95 12.17 -21.25
C ASP A 71 -11.90 13.29 -21.36
N GLU A 72 -12.21 14.47 -20.79
CA GLU A 72 -11.30 15.61 -20.67
C GLU A 72 -10.05 15.30 -19.82
N ALA A 73 -10.23 14.64 -18.67
CA ALA A 73 -9.13 14.23 -17.79
C ALA A 73 -8.29 13.10 -18.42
N MET A 74 -8.94 12.21 -19.18
CA MET A 74 -8.27 11.15 -19.93
C MET A 74 -7.42 11.71 -21.08
N MET A 75 -7.95 12.71 -21.80
CA MET A 75 -7.25 13.41 -22.86
C MET A 75 -6.02 14.14 -22.32
N LEU A 76 -6.17 14.84 -21.19
CA LEU A 76 -5.08 15.59 -20.56
C LEU A 76 -3.97 14.68 -20.01
N ALA A 77 -4.31 13.51 -19.49
CA ALA A 77 -3.33 12.49 -19.08
C ALA A 77 -2.56 11.92 -20.28
N ALA A 78 -3.22 11.76 -21.44
CA ALA A 78 -2.58 11.28 -22.67
C ALA A 78 -1.62 12.31 -23.28
N GLU A 79 -1.91 13.61 -23.14
CA GLU A 79 -1.05 14.70 -23.61
C GLU A 79 0.29 14.79 -22.86
N GLY A 80 0.37 14.25 -21.63
CA GLY A 80 1.60 14.17 -20.84
C GLY A 80 2.59 13.07 -21.28
N ILE A 81 2.18 12.13 -22.14
CA ILE A 81 3.06 11.07 -22.66
C ILE A 81 3.90 11.63 -23.82
N THR A 82 4.94 12.39 -23.48
CA THR A 82 5.94 12.82 -24.45
C THR A 82 6.85 11.64 -24.78
N GLY A 83 6.49 10.83 -25.78
CA GLY A 83 7.34 9.75 -26.30
C GLY A 83 6.68 8.43 -26.70
N GLY A 84 5.35 8.36 -26.86
CA GLY A 84 4.71 7.14 -27.35
C GLY A 84 5.13 6.78 -28.78
N ILE A 85 5.81 5.65 -28.98
CA ILE A 85 6.09 5.10 -30.32
C ILE A 85 4.77 4.62 -30.93
N ARG A 86 4.36 5.24 -32.04
CA ARG A 86 3.24 4.76 -32.85
C ARG A 86 3.73 3.61 -33.73
N TYR A 87 3.37 2.38 -33.38
CA TYR A 87 3.47 1.25 -34.31
C TYR A 87 2.34 1.40 -35.34
N GLY A 88 2.68 1.91 -36.53
CA GLY A 88 1.81 1.77 -37.71
C GLY A 88 1.76 0.31 -38.16
N PRO A 89 0.72 -0.11 -38.89
CA PRO A 89 0.67 -1.47 -39.42
C PRO A 89 1.83 -1.64 -40.39
N GLY A 90 2.82 -2.45 -40.00
CA GLY A 90 3.90 -2.88 -40.87
C GLY A 90 3.31 -3.71 -42.00
N GLY A 91 3.07 -3.07 -43.14
CA GLY A 91 2.63 -3.74 -44.35
C GLY A 91 3.80 -3.94 -45.30
N GLY A 92 4.06 -5.22 -45.62
CA GLY A 92 4.49 -5.72 -46.94
C GLY A 92 5.89 -5.38 -47.42
#